data_AF-A0ABD2Q691-F1
#
_entry.id   AF-A0ABD2Q691-F1
#
_cell.length_a   1.000
_cell.length_b   1.000
_cell.length_c   1.000
_cell.angle_alpha   90.00
_cell.angle_beta   90.00
_cell.angle_gamma   90.00
#
_symmetry.space_group_name_H-M   'P 1'
#
loop_
_entity.id
_entity.type
_entity.pdbx_description
1 polymer ?
#
loop_
_entity_poly.entity_id
_entity_poly.type
_entity_poly.pdbx_seq_one_letter_code
_entity_poly.pdbx_strand_id
1 'polypeptide(L)'
;MYDSWKANPSSVHVSWDIYFKSVEAGAPPGSAYVSPATLGRENLKVFPMMPYFPAQTVPTAPSIGSADIDTKMVADHMAVQALIRSYQSLGHRIANLDPLGISDADLDSSIPVELTLDHYSLSQADLDRSFMLPPTTYIGGGKNEMKLRDIIKRLE
;
A
#
# COMPACT_ATOMS: atom_id res chain seq x y z
N MET A 1 -2.09 37.67 13.17
CA MET A 1 -1.48 36.31 13.18
C MET A 1 -0.07 36.31 12.61
N TYR A 2 0.14 36.87 11.41
CA TYR A 2 1.50 37.05 10.88
C TYR A 2 2.31 38.06 11.70
N ASP A 3 1.72 39.20 12.08
CA ASP A 3 2.42 40.22 12.89
C ASP A 3 2.75 39.72 14.31
N SER A 4 1.89 38.88 14.89
CA SER A 4 2.15 38.24 16.18
C SER A 4 3.27 37.19 16.08
N TRP A 5 3.32 36.44 14.97
CA TRP A 5 4.41 35.50 14.69
C TRP A 5 5.75 36.22 14.44
N LYS A 6 5.74 37.38 13.77
CA LYS A 6 6.95 38.24 13.62
C LYS A 6 7.51 38.71 14.95
N ALA A 7 6.63 39.09 15.89
CA ALA A 7 7.05 39.50 17.22
C ALA A 7 7.52 38.31 18.08
N ASN A 8 6.83 37.17 17.98
CA ASN A 8 7.19 35.93 18.65
C ASN A 8 6.72 34.70 17.85
N PRO A 9 7.64 33.92 17.27
CA PRO A 9 7.28 32.74 16.47
C PRO A 9 6.52 31.65 17.25
N SER A 10 6.69 31.59 18.57
CA SER A 10 6.00 30.65 19.45
C SER A 10 4.58 31.07 19.84
N SER A 11 4.14 32.28 19.44
CA SER A 11 2.79 32.78 19.73
C SER A 11 1.69 32.08 18.90
N VAL A 12 2.08 31.41 17.82
CA VAL A 12 1.20 30.66 16.93
C VAL A 12 1.51 29.17 17.00
N HIS A 13 0.53 28.34 16.64
CA HIS A 13 0.70 26.89 16.57
C HIS A 13 1.80 26.51 15.56
N VAL A 14 2.50 25.39 15.80
CA VAL A 14 3.67 24.94 15.01
C VAL A 14 3.38 24.85 13.50
N SER A 15 2.16 24.46 13.12
CA SER A 15 1.73 24.43 11.71
C SER A 15 1.79 25.81 11.04
N TRP A 16 1.48 26.87 11.78
CA TRP A 16 1.51 28.25 11.30
C TRP A 16 2.93 28.82 11.29
N ASP A 17 3.80 28.40 12.22
CA ASP A 17 5.22 28.76 12.17
C ASP A 17 5.89 28.22 10.89
N ILE A 18 5.65 26.95 10.54
CA ILE A 18 6.15 26.33 9.30
C ILE A 18 5.61 27.07 8.07
N TYR A 19 4.31 27.38 8.06
CA TYR A 19 3.68 28.14 6.98
C TYR A 19 4.34 29.51 6.80
N PHE A 20 4.46 30.33 7.85
CA PHE A 20 5.03 31.68 7.73
C PHE A 20 6.51 31.66 7.36
N LYS A 21 7.30 30.69 7.84
CA LYS A 21 8.68 30.46 7.39
C LYS A 21 8.77 30.18 5.89
N SER A 22 7.87 29.35 5.36
CA SER A 22 7.85 29.04 3.93
C SER A 22 7.46 30.26 3.09
N VAL A 23 6.55 31.11 3.59
CA VAL A 23 6.19 32.38 2.95
C VAL A 23 7.39 33.34 2.92
N GLU A 24 8.14 33.48 4.02
CA GLU A 24 9.34 34.33 4.06
C GLU A 24 10.50 33.77 3.23
N ALA A 25 10.56 32.45 3.04
CA ALA A 25 11.50 31.81 2.12
C ALA A 25 11.17 32.04 0.63
N GLY A 26 10.12 32.82 0.32
CA GLY A 26 9.74 33.17 -1.05
C GLY A 26 8.91 32.10 -1.76
N ALA A 27 8.21 31.24 -1.02
CA ALA A 27 7.34 30.24 -1.60
C ALA A 27 6.24 30.90 -2.48
N PRO A 28 6.01 30.44 -3.72
CA PRO A 28 4.94 30.97 -4.55
C PRO A 28 3.56 30.77 -3.90
N PRO A 29 2.57 31.65 -4.19
CA PRO A 29 1.23 31.57 -3.62
C PRO A 29 0.63 30.17 -3.78
N GLY A 30 0.24 29.55 -2.68
CA GLY A 30 -0.32 28.20 -2.64
C GLY A 30 0.66 27.06 -2.34
N SER A 31 1.98 27.31 -2.34
CA SER A 31 3.00 26.29 -2.02
C SER A 31 3.53 26.36 -0.58
N ALA A 32 3.10 27.35 0.20
CA ALA A 32 3.52 27.55 1.58
C ALA A 32 2.88 26.55 2.58
N TYR A 33 1.80 25.88 2.20
CA TYR A 33 1.14 24.90 3.05
C TYR A 33 1.77 23.51 2.89
N VAL A 34 2.11 22.88 4.02
CA VAL A 34 2.58 21.49 4.08
C VAL A 34 1.65 20.70 5.00
N SER A 35 1.09 19.60 4.49
CA SER A 35 0.27 18.72 5.32
C SER A 35 1.14 18.08 6.41
N PRO A 36 0.66 18.02 7.67
CA PRO A 36 1.34 17.28 8.72
C PRO A 36 1.58 15.83 8.30
N ALA A 37 2.74 15.29 8.65
CA ALA A 37 3.05 13.89 8.37
C ALA A 37 1.97 12.99 8.99
N THR A 38 1.23 12.29 8.14
CA THR A 38 0.21 11.34 8.62
C THR A 38 0.92 10.17 9.29
N LEU A 39 0.66 9.99 10.59
CA LEU A 39 1.06 8.82 11.37
C LEU A 39 0.33 7.59 10.80
N GLY A 40 0.91 6.99 9.76
CA GLY A 40 0.32 5.86 9.02
C GLY A 40 1.07 5.47 7.75
N ARG A 41 2.15 6.18 7.38
CA ARG A 41 3.01 5.87 6.24
C ARG A 41 4.48 5.95 6.62
N GLU A 42 4.89 5.13 7.58
CA GLU A 42 6.26 5.10 8.08
C GLU A 42 7.33 4.78 7.01
N ASN A 43 6.97 4.17 5.87
CA ASN A 43 7.98 3.67 4.92
C ASN A 43 7.80 4.06 3.45
N LEU A 44 7.07 5.12 3.12
CA LEU A 44 7.07 5.66 1.76
C LEU A 44 7.50 7.12 1.79
N LYS A 45 8.81 7.36 1.58
CA LYS A 45 9.30 8.64 1.06
C LYS A 45 8.72 8.84 -0.34
N VAL A 46 7.47 9.28 -0.41
CA VAL A 46 6.90 9.79 -1.67
C VAL A 46 7.46 11.19 -1.84
N PHE A 47 8.60 11.27 -2.52
CA PHE A 47 9.06 12.52 -3.09
C PHE A 47 7.98 12.99 -4.08
N PRO A 48 7.52 14.25 -4.02
CA PRO A 48 6.60 14.76 -5.03
C PRO A 48 7.33 14.76 -6.37
N MET A 49 6.77 14.01 -7.33
CA MET A 49 7.15 14.00 -8.73
C MET A 49 7.04 15.44 -9.28
N MET A 50 8.18 16.06 -9.59
CA MET A 50 8.26 17.28 -10.39
C MET A 50 9.27 17.03 -11.54
N PRO A 51 8.97 17.42 -12.80
CA PRO A 51 9.71 16.96 -13.96
C PRO A 51 10.73 18.01 -14.39
N TYR A 52 11.96 17.99 -13.87
CA TYR A 52 13.05 18.77 -14.45
C TYR A 52 14.39 18.04 -14.28
N PHE A 53 14.89 17.49 -15.39
CA PHE A 53 16.29 17.14 -15.53
C PHE A 53 17.15 18.42 -15.51
N PRO A 54 18.32 18.39 -14.88
CA PRO A 54 19.52 18.28 -15.71
C PRO A 54 20.47 17.18 -15.21
N ALA A 55 21.13 16.56 -16.17
CA ALA A 55 22.12 15.51 -15.99
C ALA A 55 23.20 15.92 -14.97
N GLN A 56 23.27 15.18 -13.85
CA GLN A 56 24.47 15.10 -13.04
C GLN A 56 24.82 13.63 -12.83
N THR A 57 26.02 13.31 -13.30
CA THR A 57 26.70 12.03 -13.20
C THR A 57 26.86 11.61 -11.74
N VAL A 58 26.11 10.59 -11.32
CA VAL A 58 26.36 9.89 -10.06
C VAL A 58 27.44 8.82 -10.28
N PRO A 59 28.44 8.71 -9.38
CA PRO A 59 29.46 7.67 -9.47
C PRO A 59 28.82 6.31 -9.27
N THR A 60 29.13 5.39 -10.17
CA THR A 60 28.76 3.98 -10.14
C THR A 60 29.20 3.33 -8.83
N ALA A 61 28.24 3.04 -7.95
CA ALA A 61 28.43 2.05 -6.91
C ALA A 61 28.63 0.67 -7.57
N PRO A 62 29.50 -0.20 -7.01
CA PRO A 62 29.77 -1.49 -7.61
C PRO A 62 28.49 -2.33 -7.61
N SER A 63 28.12 -2.78 -8.81
CA SER A 63 27.06 -3.76 -9.03
C SER A 63 27.40 -5.02 -8.24
N ILE A 64 26.72 -5.21 -7.10
CA ILE A 64 26.65 -6.52 -6.45
C ILE A 64 25.83 -7.37 -7.41
N GLY A 65 26.47 -8.41 -7.96
CA GLY A 65 25.94 -9.26 -9.00
C GLY A 65 24.47 -9.59 -8.79
N SER A 66 23.65 -9.10 -9.71
CA SER A 66 22.29 -9.56 -9.93
C SER A 66 22.34 -11.04 -10.33
N ALA A 67 22.37 -11.92 -9.32
CA ALA A 67 21.75 -13.22 -9.48
C ALA A 67 20.32 -12.94 -9.95
N ASP A 68 19.89 -13.61 -11.02
CA ASP A 68 18.54 -13.53 -11.57
C ASP A 68 17.51 -13.73 -10.44
N ILE A 69 17.11 -12.65 -9.78
CA ILE A 69 15.94 -12.64 -8.91
C ILE A 69 14.82 -12.86 -9.90
N ASP A 70 14.26 -14.06 -9.88
CA ASP A 70 13.20 -14.47 -10.77
C ASP A 70 12.05 -13.47 -10.64
N THR A 71 11.98 -12.56 -11.60
CA THR A 71 11.05 -11.42 -11.58
C THR A 71 9.62 -11.90 -11.52
N LYS A 72 9.38 -13.11 -12.04
CA LYS A 72 8.12 -13.83 -11.90
C LYS A 72 7.83 -14.21 -10.45
N MET A 73 8.78 -14.71 -9.68
CA MET A 73 8.54 -15.03 -8.26
C MET A 73 8.16 -13.78 -7.46
N VAL A 74 8.79 -12.64 -7.74
CA VAL A 74 8.46 -11.36 -7.09
C VAL A 74 7.06 -10.91 -7.49
N ALA A 75 6.73 -10.97 -8.77
CA ALA A 75 5.39 -10.63 -9.28
C ALA A 75 4.31 -11.52 -8.68
N ASP A 76 4.53 -12.84 -8.66
CA ASP A 76 3.60 -13.82 -8.08
C ASP A 76 3.42 -13.56 -6.57
N HIS A 77 4.49 -13.22 -5.84
CA HIS A 77 4.39 -12.86 -4.43
C HIS A 77 3.56 -11.60 -4.21
N MET A 78 3.76 -10.56 -5.02
CA MET A 78 2.94 -9.33 -4.97
C MET A 78 1.46 -9.62 -5.32
N ALA A 79 1.21 -10.49 -6.30
CA ALA A 79 -0.12 -10.97 -6.65
C ALA A 79 -0.82 -11.66 -5.47
N VAL A 80 -0.14 -12.57 -4.78
CA VAL A 80 -0.70 -13.23 -3.57
C VAL A 80 -0.99 -12.21 -2.46
N GLN A 81 -0.13 -11.20 -2.26
CA GLN A 81 -0.42 -10.14 -1.30
C GLN A 81 -1.65 -9.32 -1.69
N ALA A 82 -1.80 -8.99 -2.97
CA ALA A 82 -2.96 -8.28 -3.48
C ALA A 82 -4.27 -9.09 -3.31
N LEU A 83 -4.21 -10.40 -3.57
CA LEU A 83 -5.32 -11.34 -3.33
C LEU A 83 -5.73 -11.37 -1.85
N ILE A 84 -4.77 -11.46 -0.93
CA ILE A 84 -5.08 -11.41 0.52
C ILE A 84 -5.79 -10.10 0.86
N ARG A 85 -5.36 -8.98 0.29
CA ARG A 85 -5.98 -7.67 0.51
C ARG A 85 -7.38 -7.58 -0.10
N SER A 86 -7.63 -8.16 -1.27
CA SER A 86 -8.96 -8.18 -1.88
C SER A 86 -9.95 -9.00 -1.05
N TYR A 87 -9.54 -10.16 -0.51
CA TYR A 87 -10.37 -10.91 0.43
C TYR A 87 -10.66 -10.14 1.72
N GLN A 88 -9.68 -9.41 2.26
CA GLN A 88 -9.90 -8.56 3.45
C GLN A 88 -10.93 -7.45 3.21
N SER A 89 -10.97 -6.86 2.02
CA SER A 89 -11.89 -5.75 1.70
C SER A 89 -13.23 -6.22 1.14
N LEU A 90 -13.25 -7.28 0.32
CA LEU A 90 -14.40 -7.72 -0.48
C LEU A 90 -14.93 -9.10 -0.08
N GLY A 91 -14.20 -9.88 0.73
CA GLY A 91 -14.61 -11.25 1.12
C GLY A 91 -15.96 -11.31 1.82
N HIS A 92 -16.34 -10.25 2.53
CA HIS A 92 -17.67 -10.13 3.14
C HIS A 92 -18.83 -10.17 2.13
N ARG A 93 -18.58 -9.87 0.84
CA ARG A 93 -19.61 -9.91 -0.22
C ARG A 93 -19.96 -11.33 -0.66
N ILE A 94 -19.03 -12.26 -0.52
CA ILE A 94 -19.21 -13.67 -0.87
C ILE A 94 -19.48 -14.55 0.35
N ALA A 95 -19.46 -13.97 1.55
CA ALA A 95 -19.68 -14.70 2.79
C ALA A 95 -21.15 -15.11 2.91
N ASN A 96 -21.38 -16.37 3.27
CA ASN A 96 -22.72 -16.86 3.56
C ASN A 96 -23.18 -16.39 4.95
N LEU A 97 -23.77 -15.19 5.00
CA LEU A 97 -24.24 -14.55 6.23
C LEU A 97 -25.74 -14.79 6.48
N ASP A 98 -26.48 -15.31 5.50
CA ASP A 98 -27.93 -15.45 5.57
C ASP A 98 -28.34 -16.89 5.90
N PRO A 99 -28.73 -17.18 7.15
CA PRO A 99 -29.20 -18.51 7.54
C PRO A 99 -30.57 -18.86 6.95
N LEU A 100 -31.32 -17.88 6.44
CA LEU A 100 -32.66 -18.07 5.87
C LEU A 100 -32.63 -18.25 4.34
N GLY A 101 -31.52 -17.91 3.68
CA GLY A 101 -31.34 -18.06 2.23
C GLY A 101 -32.25 -17.16 1.38
N ILE A 102 -32.65 -16.00 1.90
CA ILE A 102 -33.58 -15.06 1.23
C ILE A 102 -32.80 -14.04 0.39
N SER A 103 -31.54 -13.78 0.74
CA SER A 103 -30.69 -12.76 0.11
C SER A 103 -30.36 -13.03 -1.36
N ASP A 104 -30.50 -14.29 -1.81
CA ASP A 104 -30.22 -14.71 -3.19
C ASP A 104 -31.36 -14.35 -4.17
N ALA A 105 -32.46 -13.78 -3.68
CA ALA A 105 -33.63 -13.46 -4.50
C ALA A 105 -33.47 -12.20 -5.38
N ASP A 106 -32.52 -11.30 -5.06
CA ASP A 106 -32.40 -10.00 -5.77
C ASP A 106 -30.97 -9.40 -5.74
N LEU A 107 -29.96 -10.15 -5.27
CA LEU A 107 -28.57 -9.71 -5.22
C LEU A 107 -27.74 -10.42 -6.29
N ASP A 108 -26.86 -9.67 -6.97
CA ASP A 108 -25.84 -10.24 -7.85
C ASP A 108 -24.87 -11.10 -7.01
N SER A 109 -25.10 -12.41 -6.99
CA SER A 109 -24.26 -13.40 -6.30
C SER A 109 -22.97 -13.73 -7.07
N SER A 110 -22.62 -12.94 -8.09
CA SER A 110 -21.35 -13.05 -8.79
C SER A 110 -20.17 -12.76 -7.87
N ILE A 111 -19.18 -13.66 -7.89
CA ILE A 111 -17.92 -13.49 -7.17
C ILE A 111 -17.15 -12.34 -7.84
N PRO A 112 -16.75 -11.30 -7.09
CA PRO A 112 -15.93 -10.22 -7.64
C PRO A 112 -14.66 -10.79 -8.28
N VAL A 113 -14.31 -10.29 -9.47
CA VAL A 113 -13.16 -10.80 -10.24
C VAL A 113 -11.85 -10.71 -9.45
N GLU A 114 -11.74 -9.74 -8.54
CA GLU A 114 -10.60 -9.54 -7.65
C GLU A 114 -10.40 -10.64 -6.60
N LEU A 115 -11.38 -11.53 -6.40
CA LEU A 115 -11.20 -12.73 -5.55
C LEU A 115 -10.78 -13.96 -6.36
N THR A 116 -10.76 -13.87 -7.69
CA THR A 116 -10.37 -14.99 -8.55
C THR A 116 -8.87 -15.01 -8.80
N LEU A 117 -8.28 -16.21 -8.84
CA LEU A 117 -6.84 -16.38 -9.10
C LEU A 117 -6.43 -15.92 -10.49
N ASP A 118 -7.31 -16.10 -11.47
CA ASP A 118 -7.10 -15.75 -12.87
C ASP A 118 -6.84 -14.25 -13.04
N HIS A 119 -7.47 -13.40 -12.22
CA HIS A 119 -7.24 -11.95 -12.21
C HIS A 119 -5.78 -11.59 -11.91
N TYR A 120 -5.09 -12.41 -11.12
CA TYR A 120 -3.70 -12.20 -10.73
C TYR A 120 -2.71 -13.03 -11.53
N SER A 121 -3.15 -13.68 -12.63
CA SER A 121 -2.31 -14.60 -13.41
C SER A 121 -1.72 -15.76 -12.59
N LEU A 122 -2.38 -16.12 -11.49
CA LEU A 122 -2.04 -17.30 -10.68
C LEU A 122 -2.84 -18.49 -11.17
N SER A 123 -2.16 -19.62 -11.38
CA SER A 123 -2.80 -20.83 -11.91
C SER A 123 -2.94 -21.91 -10.84
N GLN A 124 -3.69 -22.97 -11.16
CA GLN A 124 -3.77 -24.17 -10.33
C GLN A 124 -2.38 -24.83 -10.10
N ALA A 125 -1.42 -24.62 -11.00
CA ALA A 125 -0.05 -25.13 -10.84
C ALA A 125 0.70 -24.43 -9.69
N ASP A 126 0.31 -23.21 -9.34
CA ASP A 126 0.95 -22.42 -8.28
C ASP A 126 0.41 -22.74 -6.88
N LEU A 127 -0.65 -23.55 -6.77
CA LEU A 127 -1.29 -23.89 -5.49
C LEU A 127 -0.36 -24.62 -4.50
N ASP A 128 0.63 -25.35 -5.01
CA ASP A 128 1.61 -26.07 -4.19
C ASP A 128 2.82 -25.22 -3.81
N ARG A 129 2.98 -24.03 -4.41
CA ARG A 129 4.09 -23.13 -4.11
C ARG A 129 3.87 -22.46 -2.76
N SER A 130 4.97 -22.30 -2.03
CA SER A 130 4.99 -21.60 -0.76
C SER A 130 5.23 -20.11 -0.96
N PHE A 131 4.47 -19.30 -0.23
CA PHE A 131 4.56 -17.84 -0.26
C PHE A 131 4.74 -17.31 1.17
N MET A 132 5.57 -16.28 1.30
CA MET A 132 5.71 -15.55 2.56
C MET A 132 4.42 -14.76 2.83
N LEU A 133 4.00 -14.72 4.09
CA LEU A 133 2.83 -13.96 4.52
C LEU A 133 3.25 -12.56 4.96
N PRO A 134 2.47 -11.51 4.65
CA PRO A 134 2.68 -10.19 5.22
C PRO A 134 2.67 -10.24 6.76
N PRO A 135 3.51 -9.47 7.46
CA PRO A 135 3.49 -9.40 8.93
C PRO A 135 2.18 -8.81 9.46
N THR A 136 1.38 -8.17 8.60
CA THR A 136 0.07 -7.60 8.91
C THR A 136 -1.05 -8.62 8.90
N THR A 137 -0.82 -9.85 8.42
CA THR A 137 -1.85 -10.89 8.37
C THR A 137 -1.63 -11.95 9.44
N TYR A 138 -2.71 -12.35 10.11
CA TYR A 138 -2.68 -13.39 11.16
C TYR A 138 -3.07 -14.77 10.64
N ILE A 139 -3.27 -14.90 9.33
CA ILE A 139 -3.70 -16.13 8.67
C ILE A 139 -2.75 -17.28 9.00
N GLY A 140 -1.44 -17.04 9.18
CA GLY A 140 -0.42 -18.07 9.38
C GLY A 140 -0.40 -18.75 10.75
N GLY A 141 -1.09 -18.23 11.77
CA GLY A 141 -1.12 -18.79 13.13
C GLY A 141 0.26 -18.93 13.79
N GLY A 142 1.27 -18.16 13.35
CA GLY A 142 2.66 -18.21 13.82
C GLY A 142 3.68 -18.63 12.76
N LYS A 143 3.23 -19.12 11.60
CA LYS A 143 4.10 -19.37 10.43
C LYS A 143 4.12 -18.13 9.53
N ASN A 144 5.32 -17.76 9.09
CA ASN A 144 5.52 -16.65 8.14
C ASN A 144 5.44 -17.11 6.67
N GLU A 145 5.27 -18.40 6.42
CA GLU A 145 5.19 -18.98 5.08
C GLU A 145 4.09 -20.03 5.02
N MET A 146 3.36 -20.07 3.91
CA MET A 146 2.25 -20.99 3.69
C MET A 146 2.08 -21.30 2.19
N LYS A 147 1.59 -22.50 1.86
CA LYS A 147 1.24 -22.84 0.48
C LYS A 147 0.03 -22.03 0.02
N LEU A 148 -0.03 -21.65 -1.25
CA LEU A 148 -1.14 -20.88 -1.80
C LEU A 148 -2.51 -21.55 -1.56
N ARG A 149 -2.60 -22.89 -1.69
CA ARG A 149 -3.81 -23.66 -1.35
C ARG A 149 -4.32 -23.41 0.07
N ASP A 150 -3.40 -23.31 1.03
CA ASP A 150 -3.73 -23.19 2.45
C ASP A 150 -4.07 -21.73 2.78
N ILE A 151 -3.46 -20.78 2.05
CA ILE A 151 -3.82 -19.36 2.11
C ILE A 151 -5.27 -19.18 1.67
N ILE A 152 -5.64 -19.68 0.48
CA ILE A 152 -7.01 -19.54 -0.06
C ILE A 152 -8.03 -20.19 0.88
N LYS A 153 -7.76 -21.41 1.34
CA LYS A 153 -8.64 -22.13 2.27
C LYS A 153 -8.87 -21.40 3.61
N ARG A 154 -7.95 -20.53 4.03
CA ARG A 154 -8.11 -19.73 5.25
C ARG A 154 -8.76 -18.37 5.00
N LEU A 155 -8.85 -17.95 3.74
CA LEU A 155 -9.51 -16.70 3.34
C LEU A 155 -11.01 -16.88 3.08
N GLU A 156 -11.43 -18.09 2.71
CA GLU A 156 -12.83 -18.54 2.63
C GLU A 156 -13.38 -18.98 3.99
#